data_AF-A0A1J7HA69-F1
#
_entry.id   AF-A0A1J7HA69-F1
#
_cell.length_a   1.000
_cell.length_b   1.000
_cell.length_c   1.000
_cell.angle_alpha   90.00
_cell.angle_beta   90.00
_cell.angle_gamma   90.00
#
_symmetry.space_group_name_H-M   'P 1'
#
loop_
_entity.id
_entity.type
_entity.pdbx_description
1 polymer ?
#
loop_
_entity_poly.entity_id
_entity_poly.type
_entity_poly.pdbx_seq_one_letter_code
_entity_poly.pdbx_strand_id
1 'polypeptide(L)' 'MLVERLETGVVKPDMVVAFGPIRLTNGVKFVEMHHEALQEAYPGSIEGCERIF' A
#
# COMPACT_ATOMS: atom_id res chain seq x y z
N MET A 1 8.11 -6.37 7.41
CA MET A 1 9.36 -5.58 7.40
C MET A 1 9.51 -4.92 6.03
N LEU A 2 8.53 -4.11 5.65
CA LEU A 2 8.66 -3.02 4.68
C LEU A 2 7.34 -2.22 4.76
N VAL A 3 7.26 -1.28 5.71
CA VAL A 3 6.13 -0.35 5.80
C VAL A 3 6.52 0.81 4.87
N GLU A 4 6.13 0.71 3.61
CA GLU A 4 6.43 1.73 2.62
C GLU A 4 5.39 2.84 2.72
N ARG A 5 5.85 4.09 2.78
CA ARG A 5 4.96 5.25 2.88
C ARG A 5 4.22 5.42 1.55
N LEU A 6 2.90 5.48 1.60
CA LEU A 6 2.09 5.86 0.44
C LEU A 6 2.23 7.36 0.20
N GLU A 7 3.01 7.74 -0.81
CA GLU A 7 3.34 9.15 -1.06
C GLU A 7 2.26 9.89 -1.85
N THR A 8 1.54 9.20 -2.75
CA THR A 8 0.47 9.81 -3.58
C THR A 8 -0.53 8.75 -4.06
N GLY A 9 -1.82 9.12 -4.16
CA GLY A 9 -2.88 8.28 -4.75
C GLY A 9 -3.55 7.32 -3.77
N VAL A 10 -4.63 6.67 -4.21
CA VAL A 10 -5.38 5.64 -3.45
C VAL A 10 -4.92 4.26 -3.88
N VAL A 11 -4.65 3.37 -2.92
CA VAL A 11 -4.28 1.96 -3.18
C VAL A 11 -5.45 1.05 -2.86
N LYS A 12 -5.76 0.13 -3.77
CA LYS A 12 -6.83 -0.88 -3.61
C LYS A 12 -6.29 -2.28 -3.91
N PRO A 13 -6.91 -3.34 -3.36
CA PRO A 13 -6.72 -4.69 -3.86
C PRO A 13 -6.88 -4.77 -5.39
N ASP A 14 -6.13 -5.67 -6.01
CA ASP A 14 -6.04 -5.90 -7.45
C ASP A 14 -5.45 -4.74 -8.28
N MET A 15 -4.92 -3.70 -7.65
CA MET A 15 -4.17 -2.64 -8.33
C MET A 15 -2.71 -3.04 -8.53
N VAL A 16 -2.11 -2.67 -9.67
CA VAL A 16 -0.65 -2.76 -9.86
C VAL A 16 -0.01 -1.49 -9.34
N VAL A 17 0.88 -1.64 -8.36
CA VAL A 17 1.63 -0.52 -7.78
C VAL A 17 3.11 -0.64 -8.10
N ALA A 18 3.79 0.50 -8.20
CA ALA A 18 5.21 0.58 -8.45
C ALA A 18 5.94 1.08 -7.21
N PHE A 19 6.90 0.30 -6.73
CA PHE A 19 7.77 0.63 -5.61
C PHE A 19 9.08 1.23 -6.12
N GLY A 20 9.40 2.44 -5.66
CA GLY A 20 10.69 3.10 -5.89
C GLY A 20 11.77 2.61 -4.93
N PRO A 21 13.07 2.88 -5.18
CA PRO A 21 13.67 3.57 -6.33
C PRO A 21 13.92 2.69 -7.57
N ILE A 22 13.70 1.38 -7.47
CA ILE A 22 14.07 0.39 -8.51
C ILE A 22 12.95 0.19 -9.56
N ARG A 23 11.81 0.90 -9.42
CA ARG A 23 10.60 0.73 -10.26
C ARG A 23 10.07 -0.70 -10.25
N LEU A 24 10.05 -1.34 -9.09
CA LEU A 24 9.49 -2.69 -8.93
C LEU A 24 7.96 -2.61 -9.02
N THR A 25 7.35 -3.26 -10.00
CA THR A 25 5.89 -3.33 -10.10
C THR A 25 5.35 -4.63 -9.53
N ASN A 26 4.36 -4.58 -8.64
CA ASN A 26 3.66 -5.77 -8.15
C ASN A 26 2.17 -5.50 -7.99
N GLY A 27 1.37 -6.56 -8.06
CA GLY A 27 -0.07 -6.48 -7.74
C GLY A 27 -0.30 -6.42 -6.23
N VAL A 28 -1.29 -5.63 -5.81
CA VAL A 28 -1.78 -5.56 -4.43
C VAL A 28 -2.80 -6.68 -4.24
N LYS A 29 -2.61 -7.61 -3.29
CA LYS A 29 -3.67 -8.58 -2.96
C LYS A 29 -4.51 -8.12 -1.78
N PHE A 30 -3.91 -7.43 -0.82
CA PHE A 30 -4.62 -6.82 0.30
C PHE A 30 -3.88 -5.59 0.83
N VAL A 31 -4.64 -4.75 1.54
CA VAL A 31 -4.16 -3.55 2.22
C VAL A 31 -4.47 -3.74 3.69
N GLU A 32 -3.46 -3.64 4.56
CA GLU A 32 -3.62 -3.77 6.01
C GLU A 32 -3.14 -2.51 6.73
N MET A 33 -3.96 -2.02 7.64
CA MET A 33 -3.67 -0.90 8.54
C MET A 33 -4.09 -1.30 9.96
N HIS A 34 -3.17 -1.23 10.93
CA HIS A 34 -3.45 -1.50 12.34
C HIS A 34 -4.10 -2.88 12.61
N HIS A 35 -3.68 -3.92 11.89
CA HIS A 35 -4.29 -5.27 11.88
C HIS A 35 -5.72 -5.35 11.32
N GLU A 36 -6.18 -4.31 10.61
CA GLU A 36 -7.45 -4.32 9.90
C GLU A 36 -7.22 -4.35 8.39
N ALA A 37 -7.93 -5.25 7.71
CA ALA A 37 -7.93 -5.30 6.25
C ALA A 37 -8.82 -4.18 5.69
N LEU A 38 -8.22 -3.26 4.95
CA LEU A 38 -8.93 -2.15 4.32
C LEU A 38 -9.21 -2.45 2.85
N GLN A 39 -10.35 -1.93 2.38
CA GLN A 39 -10.69 -1.97 0.96
C GLN A 39 -9.90 -0.93 0.15
N GLU A 40 -9.46 0.15 0.79
CA GLU A 40 -8.76 1.27 0.16
C GLU A 40 -7.82 1.95 1.16
N ALA A 41 -6.60 2.31 0.74
CA ALA A 41 -5.66 3.13 1.53
C ALA A 41 -5.46 4.51 0.88
N TYR A 42 -5.47 5.55 1.70
CA TYR A 42 -5.35 6.95 1.30
C TYR A 42 -3.98 7.53 1.70
N PRO A 43 -3.43 8.46 0.91
CA PRO A 43 -2.15 9.09 1.20
C PRO A 43 -2.32 10.07 2.39
N GLY A 44 -1.42 10.00 3.36
CA GLY A 44 -1.42 10.91 4.51
C GLY A 44 -2.24 10.46 5.73
N SER A 45 -2.90 9.30 5.68
CA SER A 45 -3.30 8.61 6.92
C SER A 45 -2.03 8.29 7.71
N ILE A 46 -2.00 8.65 9.00
CA ILE A 46 -0.90 8.30 9.92
C ILE A 46 -0.70 6.78 10.04
N GLU A 47 -1.73 6.03 9.65
CA GLU A 47 -1.72 4.61 9.40
C GLU A 47 -1.09 4.43 8.01
N GLY A 48 0.21 4.15 7.96
CA GLY A 48 0.90 3.76 6.74
C GLY A 48 0.62 2.30 6.43
N CYS A 49 0.42 1.96 5.15
CA CYS A 49 0.05 0.61 4.75
C CYS A 49 1.09 -0.38 5.27
N GLU A 50 0.75 -1.13 6.31
CA GLU A 50 1.69 -1.98 7.04
C GLU A 50 2.13 -3.14 6.15
N ARG A 51 1.23 -3.53 5.24
CA ARG A 51 1.40 -4.69 4.39
C ARG A 51 0.66 -4.53 3.05
N ILE A 52 1.43 -4.58 1.97
CA ILE A 52 0.97 -4.67 0.58
C ILE A 52 1.64 -5.92 -0.01
N PHE A 53 0.95 -7.06 -0.02
CA PHE A 53 1.41 -8.28 -0.70
C PHE A 53 0.29 -8.88 -1.54
#